data_AF-A0A558CPM2-F1
#
_entry.id   AF-A0A558CPM2-F1
#
_cell.length_a   1.000
_cell.length_b   1.000
_cell.length_c   1.000
_cell.angle_alpha   90.00
_cell.angle_beta   90.00
_cell.angle_gamma   90.00
#
_symmetry.space_group_name_H-M   'P 1'
#
loop_
_entity.id
_entity.type
_entity.pdbx_description
1 polymer ?
#
loop_
_entity_poly.entity_id
_entity_poly.type
_entity_poly.pdbx_seq_one_letter_code
_entity_poly.pdbx_strand_id
1 'polypeptide(L)'
;MDSALLNPEHQFLGCLMQLPIDPVRRALTGMRPSDLADPAASFVLHLAIRAVAAAQPPTPVVLFEHAHELAARPRCSRLREIALWIANVYEVAPLAPEQHVLYLKAAVLKVAWRRAVAEYAQRLLQAVTESPSHDLRALADDTEALDELWARYEAARQQHCVVPRPEVAA
;
A
#
# COMPACT_ATOMS: atom_id res chain seq x y z
N MET A 1 -10.06 -2.04 21.76
CA MET A 1 -10.64 -2.27 20.42
C MET A 1 -9.53 -1.99 19.43
N ASP A 2 -8.99 -3.03 18.80
CA ASP A 2 -7.81 -2.92 17.95
C ASP A 2 -8.08 -2.04 16.73
N SER A 3 -7.44 -0.89 16.69
CA SER A 3 -7.42 0.02 15.53
C SER A 3 -6.93 -0.68 14.26
N ALA A 4 -6.19 -1.79 14.37
CA ALA A 4 -5.76 -2.63 13.26
C ALA A 4 -6.95 -3.23 12.47
N LEU A 5 -8.05 -3.60 13.14
CA LEU A 5 -9.27 -4.11 12.48
C LEU A 5 -10.02 -3.04 11.70
N LEU A 6 -9.67 -1.76 11.85
CA LEU A 6 -10.26 -0.65 11.09
C LEU A 6 -9.26 0.02 10.16
N ASN A 7 -7.98 -0.38 10.21
CA ASN A 7 -6.93 0.20 9.38
C ASN A 7 -6.84 -0.56 8.04
N PRO A 8 -7.21 0.07 6.91
CA PRO A 8 -7.16 -0.58 5.59
C PRO A 8 -5.74 -0.98 5.18
N GLU A 9 -4.70 -0.28 5.65
CA GLU A 9 -3.30 -0.63 5.34
C GLU A 9 -2.90 -1.95 5.99
N HIS A 10 -3.29 -2.14 7.25
CA HIS A 10 -3.00 -3.37 8.00
C HIS A 10 -3.81 -4.53 7.43
N GLN A 11 -5.12 -4.35 7.20
CA GLN A 11 -5.94 -5.39 6.57
C GLN A 11 -5.41 -5.77 5.19
N PHE A 12 -5.02 -4.79 4.37
CA PHE A 12 -4.49 -5.04 3.03
C PHE A 12 -3.27 -5.95 3.07
N LEU A 13 -2.27 -5.58 3.88
CA LEU A 13 -1.03 -6.36 4.01
C LEU A 13 -1.27 -7.72 4.66
N GLY A 14 -2.12 -7.78 5.68
CA GLY A 14 -2.50 -9.03 6.33
C GLY A 14 -3.13 -10.04 5.39
N CYS A 15 -4.12 -9.61 4.59
CA CYS A 15 -4.73 -10.46 3.57
C CYS A 15 -3.76 -10.79 2.43
N LEU A 16 -2.90 -9.85 2.03
CA LEU A 16 -1.89 -10.07 0.98
C LEU A 16 -0.92 -11.21 1.35
N MET A 17 -0.52 -11.30 2.62
CA MET A 17 0.38 -12.34 3.13
C MET A 17 -0.24 -13.76 3.10
N GLN A 18 -1.56 -13.86 2.95
CA GLN A 18 -2.29 -15.13 2.89
C GLN A 18 -2.52 -15.62 1.45
N LEU A 19 -2.25 -14.79 0.44
CA LEU A 19 -2.50 -15.10 -0.96
C LEU A 19 -1.31 -15.80 -1.65
N PRO A 20 -1.57 -16.65 -2.66
CA PRO A 20 -0.51 -17.19 -3.50
C PRO A 20 0.07 -16.10 -4.42
N ILE A 21 1.23 -16.39 -5.01
CA ILE A 21 2.06 -15.40 -5.74
C ILE A 21 1.33 -14.66 -6.87
N ASP A 22 0.49 -15.33 -7.66
CA ASP A 22 -0.15 -14.71 -8.82
C ASP A 22 -1.23 -13.68 -8.45
N PRO A 23 -2.19 -13.99 -7.54
CA PRO A 23 -3.07 -12.98 -6.94
C PRO A 23 -2.32 -11.80 -6.32
N VAL A 24 -1.23 -12.07 -5.59
CA VAL A 24 -0.41 -11.01 -4.99
C VAL A 24 0.19 -10.11 -6.06
N ARG A 25 0.75 -10.67 -7.14
CA ARG A 25 1.33 -9.89 -8.24
C ARG A 25 0.30 -8.95 -8.86
N ARG A 26 -0.94 -9.42 -9.08
CA ARG A 26 -2.04 -8.57 -9.55
C ARG A 26 -2.39 -7.48 -8.54
N ALA A 27 -2.55 -7.84 -7.27
CA ALA A 27 -2.84 -6.89 -6.21
C ALA A 27 -1.76 -5.79 -6.09
N LEU A 28 -0.47 -6.15 -6.17
CA LEU A 28 0.64 -5.21 -6.05
C LEU A 28 0.93 -4.39 -7.32
N THR A 29 0.29 -4.70 -8.45
CA THR A 29 0.52 -3.97 -9.71
C THR A 29 0.22 -2.47 -9.52
N GLY A 30 1.22 -1.62 -9.74
CA GLY A 30 1.09 -0.17 -9.59
C GLY A 30 1.13 0.36 -8.16
N MET A 31 1.27 -0.50 -7.14
CA MET A 31 1.44 -0.09 -5.75
C MET A 31 2.88 0.40 -5.51
N ARG A 32 3.02 1.38 -4.63
CA ARG A 32 4.29 1.93 -4.16
C ARG A 32 4.32 1.95 -2.63
N PRO A 33 5.50 1.78 -1.99
CA PRO A 33 5.61 1.90 -0.54
C PRO A 33 5.06 3.23 0.01
N SER A 34 5.23 4.32 -0.74
CA SER A 34 4.74 5.66 -0.39
C SER A 34 3.21 5.81 -0.41
N ASP A 35 2.48 4.83 -0.92
CA ASP A 35 1.01 4.85 -0.87
C ASP A 35 0.52 4.63 0.58
N LEU A 36 1.30 3.97 1.44
CA LEU A 36 0.97 3.75 2.85
C LEU A 36 1.46 4.89 3.75
N ALA A 37 0.63 5.30 4.71
CA ALA A 37 0.95 6.33 5.71
C ALA A 37 1.82 5.77 6.83
N ASP A 38 1.52 4.54 7.28
CA ASP A 38 2.24 3.89 8.38
C ASP A 38 3.65 3.49 7.89
N PRO A 39 4.73 3.98 8.53
CA PRO A 39 6.10 3.64 8.13
C PRO A 39 6.41 2.14 8.18
N ALA A 40 5.86 1.40 9.14
CA ALA A 40 6.03 -0.04 9.23
C ALA A 40 5.27 -0.75 8.09
N ALA A 41 4.04 -0.32 7.81
CA ALA A 41 3.25 -0.84 6.69
C ALA A 41 3.94 -0.56 5.34
N SER A 42 4.44 0.67 5.14
CA SER A 42 5.22 1.08 3.97
C SER A 42 6.46 0.21 3.75
N PHE A 43 7.21 -0.05 4.83
CA PHE A 43 8.36 -0.94 4.78
C PHE A 43 7.96 -2.39 4.45
N VAL A 44 6.90 -2.92 5.05
CA VAL A 44 6.42 -4.27 4.75
C VAL A 44 5.88 -4.39 3.32
N LEU A 45 5.24 -3.35 2.78
CA LEU A 45 4.86 -3.31 1.37
C LEU A 45 6.09 -3.33 0.45
N HIS A 46 7.17 -2.62 0.81
CA HIS A 46 8.43 -2.70 0.08
C HIS A 46 9.00 -4.13 0.07
N LEU A 47 8.96 -4.82 1.22
CA LEU A 47 9.36 -6.24 1.31
C LEU A 47 8.49 -7.14 0.45
N ALA A 48 7.17 -6.92 0.43
CA ALA A 48 6.24 -7.71 -0.38
C ALA A 48 6.50 -7.52 -1.89
N ILE A 49 6.73 -6.28 -2.34
CA ILE A 49 7.11 -5.99 -3.73
C ILE A 49 8.42 -6.70 -4.09
N ARG A 50 9.42 -6.69 -3.20
CA ARG A 50 10.70 -7.38 -3.39
C ARG A 50 10.52 -8.90 -3.46
N ALA A 51 9.73 -9.49 -2.56
CA ALA A 51 9.43 -10.92 -2.57
C ALA A 51 8.79 -11.36 -3.89
N VAL A 52 7.80 -10.60 -4.38
CA VAL A 52 7.14 -10.89 -5.66
C VAL A 52 8.08 -10.73 -6.85
N ALA A 53 8.98 -9.75 -6.82
CA ALA A 53 10.04 -9.60 -7.82
C ALA A 53 11.00 -10.79 -7.83
N ALA A 54 11.23 -11.42 -6.67
CA ALA A 54 11.96 -12.68 -6.52
C ALA A 54 11.11 -13.95 -6.78
N ALA A 55 9.89 -13.79 -7.31
CA ALA A 55 8.93 -14.88 -7.56
C ALA A 55 8.53 -15.69 -6.31
N GLN A 56 8.62 -15.08 -5.12
CA GLN A 56 8.22 -15.68 -3.84
C GLN A 56 6.90 -15.07 -3.34
N PRO A 57 5.95 -15.88 -2.83
CA PRO A 57 4.78 -15.34 -2.15
C PRO A 57 5.22 -14.57 -0.90
N PRO A 58 4.62 -13.41 -0.59
CA PRO A 58 4.99 -12.55 0.53
C PRO A 58 4.44 -13.11 1.85
N THR A 59 4.79 -14.35 2.20
CA THR A 59 4.37 -14.94 3.48
C THR A 59 5.10 -14.24 4.64
N PRO A 60 4.59 -14.32 5.89
CA PRO A 60 5.26 -13.72 7.05
C PRO A 60 6.75 -14.08 7.16
N VAL A 61 7.09 -15.34 6.88
CA VAL A 61 8.46 -15.85 6.92
C VAL A 61 9.30 -15.22 5.82
N VAL A 62 8.82 -15.22 4.58
CA VAL A 62 9.54 -14.62 3.44
C VAL A 62 9.79 -13.13 3.68
N LEU A 63 8.78 -12.39 4.15
CA LEU A 63 8.94 -10.97 4.45
C LEU A 63 9.98 -10.73 5.55
N PHE A 64 9.99 -11.56 6.59
CA PHE A 64 11.00 -11.49 7.63
C PHE A 64 12.42 -11.80 7.11
N GLU A 65 12.57 -12.77 6.21
CA GLU A 65 13.85 -13.07 5.56
C GLU A 65 14.36 -11.89 4.74
N HIS A 66 13.52 -11.28 3.90
CA HIS A 66 13.88 -10.06 3.15
C HIS A 66 14.22 -8.89 4.09
N ALA A 67 13.54 -8.76 5.23
CA ALA A 67 13.86 -7.75 6.24
C ALA A 67 15.24 -8.00 6.88
N HIS A 68 15.57 -9.28 7.13
CA HIS A 68 16.84 -9.69 7.68
C HIS A 68 18.00 -9.40 6.71
N GLU A 69 17.82 -9.71 5.42
CA GLU A 69 18.81 -9.41 4.36
C GLU A 69 19.11 -7.92 4.22
N LEU A 70 18.09 -7.06 4.36
CA LEU A 70 18.23 -5.60 4.26
C LEU A 70 18.93 -4.98 5.48
N ALA A 71 18.96 -5.68 6.62
CA ALA A 71 19.59 -5.19 7.83
C ALA A 71 21.13 -5.36 7.74
N ALA A 72 21.82 -4.45 7.05
CA ALA A 72 23.28 -4.45 6.89
C ALA A 72 24.07 -4.58 8.21
N ARG A 73 23.49 -4.14 9.34
CA ARG A 73 23.82 -4.55 10.72
C ARG A 73 22.55 -4.44 11.56
N PRO A 74 22.00 -5.52 12.15
CA PRO A 74 20.74 -5.43 12.86
C PRO A 74 20.94 -4.68 14.18
N ARG A 75 20.27 -3.54 14.35
CA ARG A 75 19.81 -3.18 15.70
C ARG A 75 18.73 -4.21 16.02
N CYS A 76 19.05 -5.24 16.80
CA CYS A 76 18.16 -6.38 17.09
C CYS A 76 16.74 -5.97 17.48
N SER A 77 16.57 -4.80 18.10
CA SER A 77 15.25 -4.23 18.43
C SER A 77 14.39 -3.98 17.20
N ARG A 78 14.93 -3.38 16.14
CA ARG A 78 14.16 -3.00 14.94
C ARG A 78 13.69 -4.21 14.14
N LEU A 79 14.52 -5.24 14.03
CA LEU A 79 14.15 -6.47 13.35
C LEU A 79 13.05 -7.22 14.14
N ARG A 80 13.15 -7.23 15.47
CA ARG A 80 12.11 -7.79 16.35
C ARG A 80 10.80 -7.03 16.25
N GLU A 81 10.84 -5.69 16.22
CA GLU A 81 9.65 -4.85 16.03
C GLU A 81 8.94 -5.17 14.71
N ILE A 82 9.69 -5.30 13.61
CA ILE A 82 9.12 -5.69 12.32
C ILE A 82 8.52 -7.10 12.36
N ALA A 83 9.20 -8.07 12.98
CA ALA A 83 8.69 -9.43 13.12
C ALA A 83 7.35 -9.46 13.89
N LEU A 84 7.27 -8.72 15.00
CA LEU A 84 6.06 -8.59 15.80
C LEU A 84 4.94 -7.91 15.01
N TRP A 85 5.27 -6.86 14.25
CA TRP A 85 4.31 -6.17 13.41
C TRP A 85 3.73 -7.11 12.34
N ILE A 86 4.59 -7.85 11.62
CA ILE A 86 4.19 -8.81 10.58
C ILE A 86 3.27 -9.88 11.18
N ALA A 87 3.67 -10.47 12.31
CA ALA A 87 2.88 -11.50 12.98
C ALA A 87 1.50 -11.00 13.40
N ASN A 88 1.45 -9.82 14.05
CA ASN A 88 0.19 -9.23 14.51
C ASN A 88 -0.75 -8.92 13.34
N VAL A 89 -0.24 -8.30 12.27
CA VAL A 89 -1.04 -7.93 11.10
C VAL A 89 -1.53 -9.17 10.34
N TYR A 90 -0.73 -10.23 10.28
CA TYR A 90 -1.14 -11.51 9.70
C TYR A 90 -2.25 -12.18 10.51
N GLU A 91 -2.11 -12.21 11.85
CA GLU A 91 -3.03 -12.88 12.76
C GLU A 91 -4.42 -12.22 12.80
N VAL A 92 -4.47 -10.88 12.81
CA VAL A 92 -5.74 -10.15 12.90
C VAL A 92 -6.46 -10.03 11.55
N ALA A 93 -5.81 -10.36 10.44
CA ALA A 93 -6.40 -10.21 9.13
C ALA A 93 -7.40 -11.33 8.81
N PRO A 94 -8.60 -10.99 8.32
CA PRO A 94 -9.58 -11.99 7.95
C PRO A 94 -9.05 -12.85 6.80
N LEU A 95 -9.38 -14.14 6.82
CA LEU A 95 -9.23 -15.01 5.65
C LEU A 95 -10.16 -14.48 4.55
N ALA A 96 -9.58 -13.80 3.57
CA ALA A 96 -10.35 -13.07 2.57
C ALA A 96 -9.95 -13.49 1.16
N PRO A 97 -10.91 -13.58 0.23
CA PRO A 97 -10.62 -13.91 -1.15
C PRO A 97 -9.89 -12.74 -1.84
N GLU A 98 -9.24 -13.01 -2.98
CA GLU A 98 -8.47 -12.02 -3.75
C GLU A 98 -9.25 -10.72 -4.02
N GLN A 99 -10.56 -10.82 -4.29
CA GLN A 99 -11.42 -9.66 -4.55
C GLN A 99 -11.47 -8.68 -3.38
N HIS A 100 -11.35 -9.17 -2.14
CA HIS A 100 -11.29 -8.34 -0.96
C HIS A 100 -9.96 -7.59 -0.86
N VAL A 101 -8.85 -8.22 -1.24
CA VAL A 101 -7.53 -7.57 -1.30
C VAL A 101 -7.52 -6.45 -2.35
N LEU A 102 -8.18 -6.66 -3.50
CA LEU A 102 -8.35 -5.62 -4.52
C LEU A 102 -9.24 -4.46 -4.04
N TYR A 103 -10.27 -4.75 -3.25
CA TYR A 103 -11.06 -3.71 -2.58
C TYR A 103 -10.19 -2.88 -1.61
N LEU A 104 -9.42 -3.56 -0.76
CA LEU A 104 -8.54 -2.91 0.21
C LEU A 104 -7.45 -2.08 -0.48
N LYS A 105 -6.91 -2.55 -1.61
CA LYS A 105 -6.02 -1.77 -2.47
C LYS A 105 -6.65 -0.43 -2.89
N ALA A 106 -7.89 -0.46 -3.39
CA ALA A 106 -8.59 0.75 -3.78
C ALA A 106 -8.84 1.68 -2.57
N ALA A 107 -9.17 1.13 -1.40
CA ALA A 107 -9.34 1.91 -0.17
C ALA A 107 -8.03 2.60 0.26
N VAL A 108 -6.90 1.87 0.23
CA VAL A 108 -5.57 2.41 0.53
C VAL A 108 -5.20 3.55 -0.43
N LEU A 109 -5.33 3.33 -1.75
CA LEU A 109 -5.00 4.33 -2.75
C LEU A 109 -5.88 5.59 -2.64
N LYS A 110 -7.15 5.43 -2.28
CA LYS A 110 -8.04 6.57 -1.99
C LYS A 110 -7.52 7.42 -0.83
N VAL A 111 -7.07 6.77 0.25
CA VAL A 111 -6.51 7.48 1.42
C VAL A 111 -5.19 8.16 1.05
N ALA A 112 -4.32 7.47 0.32
CA ALA A 112 -3.07 8.02 -0.19
C ALA A 112 -3.30 9.28 -1.05
N TRP A 113 -4.31 9.27 -1.91
CA TRP A 113 -4.68 10.42 -2.73
C TRP A 113 -5.12 11.60 -1.89
N ARG A 114 -6.02 11.37 -0.93
CA ARG A 114 -6.49 12.43 -0.03
C ARG A 114 -5.35 13.03 0.79
N ARG A 115 -4.41 12.20 1.24
CA ARG A 115 -3.19 12.66 1.93
C ARG A 115 -2.34 13.54 1.01
N ALA A 116 -2.05 13.07 -0.20
CA ALA A 116 -1.24 13.82 -1.17
C ALA A 116 -1.88 15.17 -1.55
N VAL A 117 -3.20 15.22 -1.73
CA VAL A 117 -3.94 16.47 -1.97
C VAL A 117 -3.80 17.43 -0.78
N ALA A 118 -3.91 16.93 0.45
CA ALA A 118 -3.74 17.76 1.65
C ALA A 118 -2.32 18.32 1.77
N GLU A 119 -1.31 17.50 1.55
CA GLU A 119 0.11 17.91 1.56
C GLU A 119 0.40 18.95 0.45
N TYR A 120 -0.16 18.75 -0.75
CA TYR A 120 -0.06 19.72 -1.85
C TYR A 120 -0.73 21.06 -1.51
N ALA A 121 -1.94 21.02 -0.96
CA ALA A 121 -2.64 22.23 -0.53
C ALA A 121 -1.87 22.99 0.56
N GLN A 122 -1.25 22.29 1.50
CA GLN A 122 -0.39 22.90 2.52
C GLN A 122 0.85 23.58 1.91
N ARG A 123 1.51 22.91 0.95
CA ARG A 123 2.64 23.50 0.21
C ARG A 123 2.23 24.76 -0.54
N LEU A 124 1.06 24.76 -1.20
CA LEU A 124 0.53 25.94 -1.87
C LEU A 124 0.25 27.09 -0.90
N LEU A 125 -0.40 26.81 0.24
CA LEU A 125 -0.67 27.83 1.25
C LEU A 125 0.61 28.45 1.80
N GLN A 126 1.65 27.64 2.03
CA GLN A 126 2.94 28.16 2.46
C GLN A 126 3.59 29.03 1.37
N ALA A 127 3.58 28.57 0.11
CA ALA A 127 4.17 29.31 -1.01
C ALA A 127 3.49 30.66 -1.26
N VAL A 128 2.17 30.78 -1.05
CA VAL A 128 1.46 32.06 -1.15
C VAL A 128 2.04 33.12 -0.19
N THR A 129 2.56 32.70 0.95
CA THR A 129 3.09 33.61 1.98
C THR A 129 4.55 33.98 1.72
N GLU A 130 5.34 33.05 1.18
CA GLU A 130 6.81 33.11 1.23
C GLU A 130 7.47 33.19 -0.17
N SER A 131 6.75 32.87 -1.24
CA SER A 131 7.34 32.64 -2.56
C SER A 131 7.00 33.72 -3.60
N PRO A 132 7.93 34.02 -4.52
CA PRO A 132 7.65 34.82 -5.71
C PRO A 132 6.52 34.23 -6.58
N SER A 133 5.80 35.08 -7.32
CA SER A 133 4.64 34.66 -8.13
C SER A 133 4.97 33.63 -9.22
N HIS A 134 6.20 33.59 -9.74
CA HIS A 134 6.62 32.61 -10.75
C HIS A 134 6.75 31.19 -10.15
N ASP A 135 7.31 31.08 -8.96
CA ASP A 135 7.43 29.81 -8.22
C ASP A 135 6.05 29.31 -7.78
N LEU A 136 5.17 30.23 -7.36
CA LEU A 136 3.78 29.89 -7.04
C LEU A 136 3.04 29.33 -8.26
N ARG A 137 3.26 29.89 -9.45
CA ARG A 137 2.66 29.39 -10.69
C ARG A 137 3.19 27.99 -11.03
N ALA A 138 4.49 27.76 -10.91
CA ALA A 138 5.09 26.45 -11.16
C ALA A 138 4.54 25.39 -10.19
N LEU A 139 4.44 25.72 -8.90
CA LEU A 139 3.85 24.83 -7.90
C LEU A 139 2.37 24.56 -8.16
N ALA A 140 1.60 25.57 -8.57
CA ALA A 140 0.18 25.42 -8.91
C ALA A 140 -0.07 24.49 -10.12
N ASP A 141 0.91 24.37 -11.03
CA ASP A 141 0.82 23.49 -12.20
C ASP A 141 1.41 22.08 -11.92
N ASP A 142 2.11 21.88 -10.80
CA ASP A 142 2.72 20.59 -10.40
C ASP A 142 1.71 19.62 -9.76
N THR A 143 0.75 19.15 -10.56
CA THR A 143 -0.28 18.18 -10.13
C THR A 143 -0.03 16.74 -10.58
N GLU A 144 1.04 16.48 -11.33
CA GLU A 144 1.28 15.19 -11.99
C GLU A 144 1.24 14.00 -11.02
N ALA A 145 1.85 14.14 -9.84
CA ALA A 145 1.83 13.09 -8.82
C ALA A 145 0.42 12.82 -8.26
N LEU A 146 -0.43 13.84 -8.17
CA LEU A 146 -1.83 13.69 -7.74
C LEU A 146 -2.66 13.00 -8.82
N ASP A 147 -2.44 13.36 -10.07
CA ASP A 147 -3.13 12.81 -11.23
C ASP A 147 -2.76 11.34 -11.45
N GLU A 148 -1.48 10.99 -11.31
CA GLU A 148 -1.00 9.61 -11.36
C GLU A 148 -1.66 8.76 -10.27
N LEU A 149 -1.70 9.26 -9.04
CA LEU A 149 -2.25 8.52 -7.92
C LEU A 149 -3.78 8.38 -8.03
N TRP A 150 -4.47 9.39 -8.55
CA TRP A 150 -5.88 9.30 -8.93
C TRP A 150 -6.13 8.22 -9.99
N ALA A 151 -5.34 8.19 -11.07
CA ALA A 151 -5.45 7.19 -12.12
C ALA A 151 -5.26 5.76 -11.58
N ARG A 152 -4.28 5.56 -10.67
CA ARG A 152 -4.06 4.27 -10.00
C ARG A 152 -5.24 3.86 -9.11
N TYR A 153 -5.82 4.81 -8.38
CA TYR A 153 -7.01 4.57 -7.57
C TYR A 153 -8.22 4.15 -8.43
N GLU A 154 -8.49 4.87 -9.52
CA GLU A 154 -9.60 4.55 -10.42
C GLU A 154 -9.43 3.18 -11.08
N ALA A 155 -8.21 2.85 -11.51
CA ALA A 155 -7.90 1.51 -12.04
C ALA A 155 -8.17 0.41 -10.99
N ALA A 156 -7.74 0.61 -9.74
CA ALA A 156 -7.99 -0.35 -8.66
C ALA A 156 -9.49 -0.49 -8.35
N ARG A 157 -10.25 0.62 -8.39
CA ARG A 157 -11.71 0.63 -8.18
C ARG A 157 -12.45 -0.20 -9.24
N GLN A 158 -12.01 -0.10 -10.50
CA GLN A 158 -12.59 -0.88 -11.60
C GLN A 158 -12.29 -2.38 -11.49
N GLN A 159 -11.09 -2.75 -11.03
CA GLN A 159 -10.68 -4.14 -10.82
C GLN A 159 -11.52 -4.87 -9.76
N HIS A 160 -11.99 -4.16 -8.74
CA HIS A 160 -12.85 -4.72 -7.71
C HIS A 160 -14.33 -4.93 -8.17
N CYS A 161 -14.80 -4.17 -9.15
CA CYS A 161 -16.23 -4.16 -9.54
C CYS A 161 -16.61 -5.28 -10.53
N VAL A 162 -15.68 -6.13 -10.95
CA VAL A 162 -15.95 -7.23 -11.88
C VAL A 162 -16.70 -8.36 -11.18
N VAL A 163 -18.01 -8.42 -11.42
CA VAL A 163 -18.91 -9.53 -11.03
C VAL A 163 -18.53 -10.79 -11.80
N PRO A 164 -18.40 -11.97 -11.18
CA PRO A 164 -18.23 -13.21 -11.92
C PRO A 164 -19.47 -13.46 -12.77
N ARG A 165 -19.28 -13.63 -14.09
CA ARG A 165 -20.33 -14.09 -15.00
C ARG A 165 -20.73 -15.50 -14.53
N PRO A 166 -21.99 -15.77 -14.15
CA PRO A 166 -22.40 -17.14 -13.90
C PRO A 166 -22.38 -17.86 -15.25
N GLU A 167 -21.38 -18.71 -15.47
CA GLU A 167 -21.48 -19.75 -16.49
C GLU A 167 -22.54 -20.74 -16.00
N VAL A 168 -23.78 -20.51 -16.42
CA VAL A 168 -24.83 -21.51 -16.33
C VAL A 168 -24.47 -22.57 -17.38
N ALA A 169 -23.98 -23.71 -16.92
CA ALA A 169 -23.82 -24.90 -17.73
C ALA A 169 -25.19 -25.32 -18.29
N ALA A 170 -25.27 -25.51 -19.60
CA ALA A 170 -26.36 -26.17 -20.30
C ALA A 170 -25.90 -27.54 -20.79
#